data_AF-A0A497M3T6-F1
#
_entry.id   AF-A0A497M3T6-F1
#
_cell.length_a   1.000
_cell.length_b   1.000
_cell.length_c   1.000
_cell.angle_alpha   90.00
_cell.angle_beta   90.00
_cell.angle_gamma   90.00
#
_symmetry.space_group_name_H-M   'P 1'
#
loop_
_entity.id
_entity.type
_entity.pdbx_description
1 polymer ?
#
loop_
_entity_poly.entity_id
_entity_poly.type
_entity_poly.pdbx_seq_one_letter_code
_entity_poly.pdbx_strand_id
1 'polypeptide(L)'
;MVSSGSESSLPEEFRFLCMLHNIGATTPEHSFSIEEIAKWTSLETSVIRVHLRRLIEMGYVESTKVNETDKYHLTHSGIRKVLSLYS
;
A
#
# COMPACT_ATOMS: atom_id res chain seq x y z
N MET A 1 23.72 11.33 -16.52
CA MET A 1 23.34 10.95 -15.14
C MET A 1 21.90 10.49 -15.20
N VAL A 2 21.72 9.23 -14.79
CA VAL A 2 20.51 8.46 -14.44
C VAL A 2 19.20 8.73 -15.20
N SER A 3 18.84 7.72 -15.99
CA SER A 3 17.53 7.24 -16.43
C SER A 3 16.32 8.16 -16.28
N SER A 4 15.92 8.73 -17.42
CA SER A 4 14.54 9.06 -17.72
C SER A 4 13.70 7.76 -17.81
N GLY A 5 13.24 7.25 -16.67
CA GLY A 5 12.16 6.26 -16.63
C GLY A 5 10.84 6.97 -16.94
N SER A 6 10.23 6.63 -18.07
CA SER A 6 9.02 7.28 -18.58
C SER A 6 7.91 7.39 -17.52
N GLU A 7 7.42 8.61 -17.31
CA GLU A 7 6.26 8.99 -16.47
C GLU A 7 4.92 8.48 -17.04
N SER A 8 4.88 7.27 -17.58
CA SER A 8 3.64 6.65 -18.07
C SER A 8 2.89 6.02 -16.90
N SER A 9 1.93 6.76 -16.35
CA SER A 9 0.73 6.26 -15.67
C SER A 9 0.95 5.05 -14.77
N LEU A 10 1.71 5.19 -13.68
CA LEU A 10 1.68 4.22 -12.59
C LEU A 10 0.22 3.94 -12.22
N PRO A 11 -0.27 2.68 -12.33
CA PRO A 11 -1.63 2.32 -11.99
C PRO A 11 -1.96 2.80 -10.56
N GLU A 12 -3.20 3.24 -10.33
CA GLU A 12 -3.60 3.84 -9.06
C GLU A 12 -3.32 2.91 -7.86
N GLU A 13 -3.44 1.60 -8.03
CA GLU A 13 -3.08 0.61 -7.00
C GLU A 13 -1.60 0.66 -6.62
N PHE A 14 -0.68 0.89 -7.56
CA PHE A 14 0.75 1.01 -7.24
C PHE A 14 1.08 2.35 -6.59
N ARG A 15 0.35 3.42 -6.95
CA ARG A 15 0.44 4.69 -6.21
C ARG A 15 -0.01 4.50 -4.76
N PHE A 16 -1.10 3.77 -4.56
CA PHE A 16 -1.60 3.41 -3.24
C PHE A 16 -0.59 2.54 -2.46
N LEU A 17 0.06 1.59 -3.13
CA LEU A 17 1.13 0.78 -2.56
C LEU A 17 2.30 1.64 -2.05
N CYS A 18 2.73 2.64 -2.84
CA CYS A 18 3.76 3.59 -2.40
C CYS A 18 3.28 4.45 -1.22
N MET A 19 2.01 4.87 -1.19
CA MET A 19 1.46 5.63 -0.06
C MET A 19 1.47 4.80 1.24
N LEU A 20 1.07 3.53 1.18
CA LEU A 20 1.19 2.60 2.32
C LEU A 20 2.63 2.47 2.82
N HIS A 21 3.58 2.40 1.89
CA HIS A 21 5.00 2.33 2.25
C HIS A 21 5.46 3.63 2.94
N ASN A 22 5.03 4.79 2.43
CA ASN A 22 5.40 6.09 2.96
C ASN A 22 4.89 6.34 4.38
N ILE A 23 3.72 5.79 4.74
CA ILE A 23 3.18 5.87 6.11
C ILE A 23 3.81 4.83 7.05
N GLY A 24 4.73 4.01 6.55
CA GLY A 24 5.43 2.99 7.33
C GLY A 24 4.64 1.70 7.54
N ALA A 25 3.62 1.42 6.71
CA ALA A 25 2.81 0.20 6.81
C ALA A 25 3.57 -1.03 6.27
N THR A 26 4.79 -1.29 6.73
CA THR A 26 5.71 -2.30 6.17
C THR A 26 5.84 -3.56 7.02
N THR A 27 5.29 -3.54 8.24
CA THR A 27 5.31 -4.68 9.16
C THR A 27 3.95 -4.87 9.82
N PRO A 28 3.63 -6.07 10.35
CA PRO A 28 2.40 -6.31 11.09
C PRO A 28 2.29 -5.44 12.36
N GLU A 29 3.41 -5.08 12.98
CA GLU A 29 3.47 -4.17 14.14
C GLU A 29 3.06 -2.75 13.74
N HIS A 30 3.44 -2.33 12.53
CA HIS A 30 3.07 -1.05 11.92
C HIS A 30 1.88 -1.21 10.95
N SER A 31 0.95 -2.11 11.25
CA SER A 31 -0.26 -2.26 10.44
C SER A 31 -1.30 -1.20 10.78
N PHE A 32 -2.02 -0.72 9.75
CA PHE A 32 -3.02 0.34 9.88
C PHE A 32 -4.40 -0.15 9.47
N SER A 33 -5.44 0.27 10.19
CA SER A 33 -6.83 0.04 9.77
C SER A 33 -7.20 0.94 8.59
N ILE A 34 -8.28 0.59 7.88
CA ILE A 34 -8.79 1.40 6.75
C ILE A 34 -9.02 2.87 7.16
N GLU A 35 -9.51 3.11 8.37
CA GLU A 35 -9.76 4.47 8.87
C GLU A 35 -8.46 5.26 9.07
N GLU A 36 -7.41 4.63 9.59
CA GLU A 36 -6.11 5.26 9.75
C GLU A 36 -5.46 5.54 8.39
N ILE A 37 -5.55 4.60 7.45
CA ILE A 37 -5.07 4.80 6.08
C ILE A 37 -5.83 5.95 5.40
N ALA A 38 -7.13 6.08 5.64
CA ALA A 38 -7.93 7.20 5.14
C ALA A 38 -7.44 8.55 5.67
N LYS A 39 -7.09 8.63 6.96
CA LYS A 39 -6.51 9.85 7.54
C LYS A 39 -5.19 10.24 6.89
N TRP A 40 -4.31 9.27 6.61
CA TRP A 40 -3.01 9.55 6.00
C TRP A 40 -3.08 9.86 4.50
N THR A 41 -3.94 9.17 3.77
CA THR A 41 -4.03 9.29 2.31
C THR A 41 -5.05 10.34 1.85
N SER A 42 -5.89 10.86 2.77
CA SER A 42 -7.06 11.69 2.45
C SER A 42 -8.00 11.04 1.42
N LEU A 43 -7.97 9.70 1.28
CA LEU A 43 -8.85 8.95 0.39
C LEU A 43 -10.07 8.42 1.14
N GLU A 44 -11.17 8.26 0.42
CA GLU A 44 -12.36 7.62 0.98
C GLU A 44 -12.11 6.14 1.29
N THR A 45 -12.67 5.67 2.40
CA THR A 45 -12.56 4.28 2.86
C THR A 45 -13.06 3.27 1.83
N SER A 46 -14.07 3.63 1.03
CA SER A 46 -14.58 2.82 -0.09
C SER A 46 -13.52 2.62 -1.18
N VAL A 47 -12.81 3.69 -1.56
CA VAL A 47 -11.74 3.65 -2.57
C VAL A 47 -10.55 2.84 -2.05
N ILE A 48 -10.17 3.09 -0.79
CA ILE A 48 -9.12 2.34 -0.09
C ILE A 48 -9.41 0.85 -0.08
N ARG A 49 -10.65 0.45 0.21
CA ARG A 49 -11.06 -0.96 0.23
C ARG A 49 -10.88 -1.62 -1.14
N VAL A 50 -11.20 -0.93 -2.23
CA VAL A 50 -11.00 -1.42 -3.60
C VAL A 50 -9.51 -1.61 -3.90
N HIS A 51 -8.67 -0.63 -3.57
CA HIS A 51 -7.22 -0.74 -3.79
C HIS A 51 -6.58 -1.83 -2.93
N LEU A 52 -6.91 -1.89 -1.63
CA LEU A 52 -6.43 -2.92 -0.72
C LEU A 52 -6.79 -4.31 -1.24
N ARG A 53 -8.04 -4.52 -1.67
CA ARG A 53 -8.46 -5.82 -2.22
C ARG A 53 -7.60 -6.22 -3.41
N ARG A 54 -7.39 -5.34 -4.39
CA ARG A 54 -6.52 -5.62 -5.55
C ARG A 54 -5.08 -5.92 -5.14
N LEU A 55 -4.53 -5.16 -4.20
CA LEU A 55 -3.17 -5.35 -3.70
C LEU A 55 -3.00 -6.65 -2.91
N ILE A 56 -4.04 -7.09 -2.19
CA ILE A 56 -4.09 -8.39 -1.51
C ILE A 56 -4.15 -9.52 -2.53
N GLU A 57 -5.00 -9.40 -3.56
CA GLU A 57 -5.10 -10.38 -4.66
C GLU A 57 -3.77 -10.52 -5.41
N MET A 58 -2.99 -9.44 -5.51
CA MET A 58 -1.63 -9.47 -6.08
C MET A 58 -0.54 -9.93 -5.09
N GLY A 59 -0.86 -10.13 -3.81
CA GLY A 59 0.10 -10.55 -2.78
C GLY A 59 1.06 -9.46 -2.31
N TYR A 60 0.75 -8.19 -2.58
CA TYR A 60 1.58 -7.05 -2.15
C TYR A 60 1.18 -6.48 -0.78
N VAL A 61 -0.06 -6.69 -0.37
CA VAL A 61 -0.59 -6.27 0.93
C VAL A 61 -1.20 -7.49 1.61
N GLU A 62 -1.07 -7.54 2.93
CA GLU A 62 -1.68 -8.55 3.78
C GLU A 62 -2.55 -7.88 4.84
N SER A 63 -3.65 -8.55 5.19
CA SER A 63 -4.52 -8.14 6.29
C SER A 63 -4.26 -9.02 7.50
N THR A 64 -4.01 -8.39 8.64
CA THR A 64 -3.88 -9.04 9.95
C THR A 64 -4.96 -8.54 10.88
N LYS A 65 -5.47 -9.42 11.75
CA LYS A 65 -6.51 -9.06 12.71
C LYS A 65 -5.86 -8.74 14.05
N VAL A 66 -5.97 -7.48 14.48
CA VAL A 66 -5.40 -6.99 15.74
C VAL A 66 -6.50 -6.37 16.56
N ASN A 67 -6.75 -6.90 17.76
CA ASN A 67 -7.83 -6.44 18.66
C ASN A 67 -9.19 -6.38 17.93
N GLU A 68 -9.56 -7.47 17.26
CA GLU A 68 -10.81 -7.61 16.49
C GLU A 68 -10.95 -6.67 15.28
N THR A 69 -9.95 -5.84 15.00
CA THR A 69 -9.92 -4.89 13.88
C THR A 69 -9.01 -5.39 12.76
N ASP A 70 -9.50 -5.34 11.52
CA ASP A 70 -8.68 -5.62 10.34
C ASP A 70 -7.67 -4.49 10.11
N LYS A 71 -6.40 -4.84 10.12
CA LYS A 71 -5.28 -3.95 9.83
C LYS A 71 -4.51 -4.45 8.63
N TYR A 72 -3.91 -3.54 7.88
CA TYR A 72 -3.26 -3.82 6.62
C TYR A 72 -1.81 -3.37 6.68
N HIS A 73 -0.93 -4.19 6.12
CA HIS A 73 0.49 -3.88 5.94
C HIS A 73 1.00 -4.47 4.63
N LEU A 74 2.10 -3.93 4.13
CA LEU A 74 2.81 -4.44 2.98
C LEU A 74 3.47 -5.78 3.31
N THR A 75 3.49 -6.66 2.32
CA THR A 75 4.31 -7.87 2.36
C THR A 75 5.73 -7.55 1.87
N HIS A 76 6.67 -8.49 2.06
CA HIS A 76 7.99 -8.40 1.46
C HIS A 76 7.92 -8.21 -0.07
N SER A 77 6.97 -8.85 -0.74
CA SER A 77 6.72 -8.68 -2.17
C SER A 77 6.26 -7.27 -2.51
N GLY A 78 5.37 -6.69 -1.70
CA GLY A 78 4.91 -5.31 -1.84
C GLY A 78 6.05 -4.31 -1.70
N ILE A 79 6.88 -4.44 -0.66
CA ILE A 79 8.05 -3.57 -0.44
C ILE A 79 9.02 -3.67 -1.62
N ARG A 80 9.35 -4.88 -2.06
CA ARG A 80 10.23 -5.10 -3.22
C ARG A 80 9.66 -4.47 -4.49
N LYS A 81 8.34 -4.54 -4.68
CA LYS A 81 7.65 -3.91 -5.80
C LYS A 81 7.80 -2.40 -5.73
N VAL A 82 7.51 -1.79 -4.58
CA VAL A 82 7.67 -0.34 -4.36
C VAL A 82 9.10 0.10 -4.67
N LEU A 83 10.12 -0.58 -4.12
CA LEU A 83 11.53 -0.26 -4.39
C LEU A 83 11.89 -0.37 -5.89
N SER A 84 11.31 -1.34 -6.59
CA SER A 84 11.49 -1.48 -8.04
C SER A 84 10.80 -0.39 -8.86
N LEU A 85 9.79 0.30 -8.31
CA LEU A 85 9.08 1.40 -8.98
C LEU A 85 9.83 2.74 -8.83
N TYR A 86 10.70 2.85 -7.82
CA TYR A 86 11.54 4.04 -7.58
C TYR A 86 12.87 4.03 -8.37
N SER A 87 13.18 2.96 -9.13
CA SER A 87 14.46 2.76 -9.82
C SER A 87 14.51 3.28 -11.26
#